data_AF-A0A1V9KJC4-F1
#
_entry.id   AF-A0A1V9KJC4-F1
#
_cell.length_a   1.000
_cell.length_b   1.000
_cell.length_c   1.000
_cell.angle_alpha   90.00
_cell.angle_beta   90.00
_cell.angle_gamma   90.00
#
_symmetry.space_group_name_H-M   'P 1'
#
loop_
_entity.id
_entity.type
_entity.pdbx_description
1 polymer ?
#
loop_
_entity_poly.entity_id
_entity_poly.type
_entity_poly.pdbx_seq_one_letter_code
_entity_poly.pdbx_strand_id
1 'polypeptide(L)'
;MGTAAAPVFDTEALRRGIEGHRAADLLSLYADDAELRVVDRNTQPSHPMVKHGRAEIGAMLDDVYSRDMTHTMDQCVVQGDHVAFTESCEYPDGVRVMSTSMMSLRDGKIVDQTLVQAWDE
;
A
#
# COMPACT_ATOMS: atom_id res chain seq x y z
N MET A 1 36.02 -5.31 5.65
CA MET A 1 34.77 -4.53 5.63
C MET A 1 33.69 -5.45 5.11
N GLY A 2 32.81 -5.94 5.98
CA GLY A 2 31.67 -6.74 5.54
C GLY A 2 30.68 -5.83 4.83
N THR A 3 30.34 -6.14 3.59
CA THR A 3 29.18 -5.57 2.91
C THR A 3 27.96 -5.98 3.71
N ALA A 4 27.45 -5.10 4.58
CA ALA A 4 26.10 -5.26 5.09
C ALA A 4 25.19 -5.33 3.86
N ALA A 5 24.43 -6.41 3.71
CA ALA A 5 23.42 -6.47 2.67
C ALA A 5 22.50 -5.26 2.85
N ALA A 6 22.19 -4.56 1.76
CA ALA A 6 21.19 -3.50 1.80
C ALA A 6 19.88 -4.09 2.38
N PRO A 7 19.11 -3.32 3.16
CA PRO A 7 17.85 -3.81 3.71
C PRO A 7 16.96 -4.27 2.56
N VAL A 8 16.54 -5.53 2.60
CA VAL A 8 15.61 -6.10 1.62
C VAL A 8 14.20 -5.77 2.09
N PHE A 9 13.31 -5.44 1.15
CA PHE A 9 11.89 -5.23 1.45
C PHE A 9 11.24 -6.49 2.01
N ASP A 10 10.51 -6.35 3.12
CA ASP A 10 9.84 -7.47 3.79
C ASP A 10 8.44 -7.67 3.18
N THR A 11 8.35 -8.53 2.17
CA THR A 11 7.09 -8.90 1.51
C THR A 11 6.11 -9.60 2.43
N GLU A 12 6.61 -10.34 3.43
CA GLU A 12 5.77 -11.03 4.40
C GLU A 12 5.17 -10.04 5.40
N ALA A 13 5.91 -8.99 5.78
CA ALA A 13 5.34 -7.87 6.53
C ALA A 13 4.31 -7.10 5.71
N LEU A 14 4.52 -6.91 4.41
CA LEU A 14 3.50 -6.34 3.51
C LEU A 14 2.23 -7.20 3.52
N ARG A 15 2.35 -8.51 3.27
CA ARG A 15 1.21 -9.44 3.28
C ARG A 15 0.45 -9.39 4.60
N ARG A 16 1.15 -9.53 5.72
CA ARG A 16 0.54 -9.47 7.07
C ARG A 16 -0.10 -8.13 7.36
N GLY A 17 0.49 -7.04 6.87
CA GLY A 17 -0.06 -5.70 7.03
C GLY A 17 -1.35 -5.52 6.24
N ILE A 18 -1.38 -6.00 4.99
CA ILE A 18 -2.56 -5.93 4.10
C ILE A 18 -3.69 -6.80 4.65
N GLU A 19 -3.41 -8.09 4.89
CA GLU A 19 -4.43 -9.06 5.33
C GLU A 19 -4.79 -8.92 6.82
N GLY A 20 -4.00 -8.14 7.56
CA GLY A 20 -4.24 -7.79 8.95
C GLY A 20 -5.22 -6.62 9.11
N HIS A 21 -5.39 -6.16 10.35
CA HIS A 21 -6.26 -5.02 10.68
C HIS A 21 -5.49 -3.89 11.37
N ARG A 22 -4.19 -3.76 11.08
CA ARG A 22 -3.30 -2.83 11.80
C ARG A 22 -2.56 -1.92 10.83
N ALA A 23 -3.11 -0.71 10.64
CA ALA A 23 -2.50 0.36 9.86
C ALA A 23 -1.03 0.65 10.26
N ALA A 24 -0.69 0.56 11.54
CA ALA A 24 0.66 0.78 12.04
C ALA A 24 1.70 -0.20 11.45
N ASP A 25 1.31 -1.45 11.16
CA ASP A 25 2.22 -2.46 10.63
C ASP A 25 2.57 -2.14 9.17
N LEU A 26 1.59 -1.70 8.37
CA LEU A 26 1.83 -1.19 7.02
C LEU A 26 2.60 0.11 7.01
N LEU A 27 2.24 1.05 7.89
CA LEU A 27 2.94 2.34 7.99
C LEU A 27 4.42 2.15 8.29
N SER A 28 4.79 1.09 9.03
CA SER A 28 6.19 0.76 9.31
C SER A 28 7.03 0.53 8.05
N LEU A 29 6.43 0.17 6.91
CA LEU A 29 7.11 -0.08 5.64
C LEU A 29 7.46 1.20 4.85
N TYR A 30 6.85 2.33 5.18
CA TYR A 30 7.09 3.60 4.51
C TYR A 30 8.30 4.36 5.07
N ALA A 31 9.03 5.04 4.19
CA ALA A 31 10.01 6.06 4.56
C ALA A 31 9.30 7.30 5.12
N ASP A 32 10.02 8.12 5.91
CA ASP A 32 9.45 9.30 6.56
C ASP A 32 8.91 10.35 5.56
N ASP A 33 9.57 10.45 4.41
CA ASP A 33 9.30 11.35 3.29
C ASP A 33 8.50 10.71 2.15
N ALA A 34 7.89 9.54 2.39
CA ALA A 34 7.21 8.80 1.33
C ALA A 34 6.01 9.56 0.75
N GLU A 35 5.73 9.35 -0.54
CA GLU A 35 4.53 9.83 -1.20
C GLU A 35 3.61 8.66 -1.56
N LEU A 36 2.31 8.85 -1.39
CA LEU A 36 1.29 7.90 -1.85
C LEU A 36 0.25 8.61 -2.71
N ARG A 37 0.02 8.08 -3.91
CA ARG A 37 -0.95 8.54 -4.90
C ARG A 37 -2.05 7.50 -5.05
N VAL A 38 -3.30 7.92 -4.90
CA VAL A 38 -4.47 7.06 -5.13
C VAL A 38 -5.24 7.56 -6.35
N VAL A 39 -5.59 6.61 -7.21
CA VAL A 39 -6.44 6.80 -8.37
C VAL A 39 -7.62 5.85 -8.29
N ASP A 40 -8.81 6.40 -8.19
CA ASP A 40 -10.07 5.65 -8.17
C ASP A 40 -11.21 6.46 -8.80
N ARG A 41 -12.46 6.00 -8.64
CA ARG A 41 -13.66 6.69 -9.15
C ARG A 41 -13.85 8.10 -8.57
N ASN A 42 -13.33 8.38 -7.37
CA ASN A 42 -13.45 9.65 -6.67
C ASN A 42 -12.24 10.57 -6.91
N THR A 43 -11.07 9.99 -7.14
CA THR A 43 -9.76 10.64 -7.21
C THR A 43 -9.11 10.33 -8.56
N GLN A 44 -9.75 10.83 -9.63
CA GLN A 44 -9.46 10.45 -11.00
C GLN A 44 -8.03 10.84 -11.46
N PRO A 45 -7.50 10.27 -12.56
CA PRO A 45 -6.12 10.52 -13.01
C PRO A 45 -5.74 12.00 -13.20
N SER A 46 -6.71 12.87 -13.51
CA SER A 46 -6.48 14.31 -13.66
C SER A 46 -6.35 15.05 -12.33
N HIS A 47 -6.91 14.50 -11.25
CA HIS A 47 -6.91 15.08 -9.90
C HIS A 47 -6.81 13.94 -8.86
N PRO A 48 -5.67 13.21 -8.83
CA PRO A 48 -5.51 12.10 -7.91
C PRO A 48 -5.37 12.62 -6.48
N MET A 49 -5.69 11.78 -5.50
CA MET A 49 -5.35 12.07 -4.12
C MET A 49 -3.88 11.78 -3.90
N VAL A 50 -3.17 12.73 -3.28
CA VAL A 50 -1.76 12.58 -2.91
C VAL A 50 -1.62 12.77 -1.40
N LYS A 51 -0.83 11.91 -0.76
CA LYS A 51 -0.47 11.95 0.66
C LYS A 51 1.04 12.08 0.78
N HIS A 52 1.50 13.02 1.60
CA HIS A 52 2.92 13.29 1.79
C HIS A 52 3.37 12.95 3.21
N GLY A 53 4.40 12.11 3.28
CA GLY A 53 5.02 11.64 4.50
C GLY A 53 4.16 10.70 5.33
N ARG A 54 4.78 10.10 6.36
CA ARG A 54 4.13 9.10 7.21
C ARG A 54 2.92 9.61 7.98
N ALA A 55 2.84 10.90 8.28
CA ALA A 55 1.71 11.44 9.04
C ALA A 55 0.41 11.37 8.22
N GLU A 56 0.43 11.84 6.98
CA GLU A 56 -0.74 11.85 6.11
C GLU A 56 -1.10 10.45 5.61
N ILE A 57 -0.09 9.63 5.30
CA ILE A 57 -0.26 8.23 4.92
C ILE A 57 -0.84 7.43 6.09
N GLY A 58 -0.33 7.64 7.30
CA GLY A 58 -0.83 6.98 8.51
C GLY A 58 -2.30 7.28 8.77
N ALA A 59 -2.70 8.56 8.69
CA ALA A 59 -4.09 8.96 8.86
C ALA A 59 -5.03 8.34 7.80
N MET A 60 -4.59 8.21 6.56
CA MET A 60 -5.33 7.49 5.52
C MET A 60 -5.45 6.00 5.84
N LEU A 61 -4.36 5.34 6.21
CA LEU A 61 -4.38 3.92 6.53
C LEU A 61 -5.28 3.65 7.75
N ASP A 62 -5.23 4.50 8.78
CA ASP A 62 -6.12 4.39 9.93
C ASP A 62 -7.60 4.47 9.50
N ASP A 63 -7.96 5.39 8.60
CA ASP A 63 -9.31 5.49 8.05
C ASP A 63 -9.72 4.23 7.26
N VAL A 64 -8.85 3.71 6.39
CA VAL A 64 -9.12 2.50 5.60
C VAL A 64 -9.30 1.28 6.48
N TYR A 65 -8.38 1.03 7.42
CA TYR A 65 -8.40 -0.14 8.30
C TYR A 65 -9.38 -0.01 9.48
N SER A 66 -9.99 1.17 9.67
CA SER A 66 -11.13 1.33 10.59
C SER A 66 -12.45 0.81 10.01
N ARG A 67 -12.50 0.61 8.68
CA ARG A 67 -13.68 0.07 7.99
C ARG A 67 -13.70 -1.44 8.18
N ASP A 68 -14.89 -1.99 8.38
CA ASP A 68 -15.08 -3.43 8.32
C ASP A 68 -14.94 -3.85 6.85
N MET A 69 -13.79 -4.43 6.49
CA MET A 69 -13.42 -4.81 5.13
C MET A 69 -12.36 -5.91 5.20
N THR A 70 -12.53 -6.97 4.42
CA THR A 70 -11.51 -8.01 4.29
C THR A 70 -10.57 -7.65 3.14
N HIS A 71 -9.27 -7.68 3.41
CA HIS A 71 -8.22 -7.46 2.42
C HIS A 71 -7.48 -8.78 2.13
N THR A 72 -7.19 -9.08 0.87
CA THR A 72 -6.41 -10.25 0.45
C THR A 72 -5.37 -9.84 -0.57
N MET A 73 -4.09 -10.16 -0.32
CA MET A 73 -3.02 -9.90 -1.30
C MET A 73 -2.89 -11.09 -2.27
N ASP A 74 -3.24 -10.87 -3.53
CA ASP A 74 -3.34 -11.93 -4.54
C ASP A 74 -1.99 -12.26 -5.18
N GLN A 75 -1.29 -11.26 -5.70
CA GLN A 75 0.01 -11.39 -6.36
C GLN A 75 0.97 -10.35 -5.80
N CYS A 76 2.25 -10.69 -5.66
CA CYS A 76 3.29 -9.75 -5.27
C CYS A 76 4.60 -10.09 -6.01
N VAL A 77 5.21 -9.09 -6.63
CA VAL A 77 6.49 -9.20 -7.33
C VAL A 77 7.44 -8.16 -6.76
N VAL A 78 8.66 -8.58 -6.44
CA VAL A 78 9.76 -7.69 -6.05
C VAL A 78 10.88 -7.82 -7.07
N GLN A 79 11.33 -6.69 -7.62
CA GLN A 79 12.44 -6.62 -8.55
C GLN A 79 13.32 -5.42 -8.21
N GLY A 80 14.48 -5.68 -7.58
CA GLY A 80 15.36 -4.61 -7.11
C GLY A 80 14.62 -3.70 -6.12
N ASP A 81 14.61 -2.41 -6.41
CA ASP A 81 13.95 -1.38 -5.61
C ASP A 81 12.49 -1.13 -6.03
N HIS A 82 11.86 -2.08 -6.73
CA HIS A 82 10.46 -2.00 -7.13
C HIS A 82 9.64 -3.15 -6.58
N VAL A 83 8.42 -2.83 -6.15
CA VAL A 83 7.43 -3.81 -5.70
C VAL A 83 6.11 -3.53 -6.41
N ALA A 84 5.48 -4.58 -6.93
CA ALA A 84 4.13 -4.51 -7.46
C ALA A 84 3.27 -5.58 -6.79
N PHE A 85 2.04 -5.23 -6.41
CA PHE A 85 1.09 -6.21 -5.92
C PHE A 85 -0.33 -5.91 -6.40
N THR A 86 -1.16 -6.95 -6.34
CA THR A 86 -2.62 -6.82 -6.47
C THR A 86 -3.27 -7.28 -5.19
N GLU A 87 -4.36 -6.63 -4.83
CA GLU A 87 -5.19 -7.01 -3.69
C GLU A 87 -6.67 -6.97 -4.07
N SER A 88 -7.42 -7.87 -3.48
CA SER A 88 -8.87 -7.92 -3.51
C SER A 88 -9.40 -7.51 -2.15
N CYS A 89 -10.36 -6.60 -2.13
CA CYS A 89 -11.06 -6.19 -0.92
C CYS A 89 -12.55 -6.49 -1.03
N GLU A 90 -13.18 -6.85 0.09
CA GLU A 90 -14.61 -7.14 0.17
C GLU A 90 -15.22 -6.46 1.40
N TYR A 91 -16.25 -5.65 1.15
CA TYR A 91 -17.06 -5.01 2.19
C TYR A 91 -18.14 -5.98 2.70
N PRO A 92 -18.67 -5.78 3.93
CA PRO A 92 -19.72 -6.61 4.52
C PRO A 92 -21.03 -6.68 3.72
N ASP A 93 -21.29 -5.67 2.89
CA ASP A 93 -22.43 -5.61 1.98
C ASP A 93 -22.20 -6.37 0.66
N GLY A 94 -21.01 -6.95 0.49
CA GLY A 94 -20.60 -7.71 -0.69
C GLY A 94 -19.95 -6.89 -1.79
N VAL A 95 -19.84 -5.56 -1.64
CA VAL A 95 -19.13 -4.71 -2.61
C VAL A 95 -17.66 -5.12 -2.66
N ARG A 96 -17.14 -5.36 -3.86
CA ARG A 96 -15.73 -5.73 -4.06
C ARG A 96 -14.93 -4.57 -4.62
N VAL A 97 -13.64 -4.55 -4.28
CA VAL A 97 -12.65 -3.64 -4.83
C VAL A 97 -11.45 -4.47 -5.30
N MET A 98 -11.04 -4.28 -6.54
CA MET A 98 -9.74 -4.77 -7.03
C MET A 98 -8.77 -3.61 -7.04
N SER A 99 -7.59 -3.83 -6.48
CA SER A 99 -6.57 -2.81 -6.33
C SER A 99 -5.23 -3.32 -6.85
N THR A 100 -4.46 -2.43 -7.47
CA THR A 100 -3.07 -2.68 -7.83
C THR A 100 -2.19 -1.53 -7.34
N SER A 101 -1.04 -1.89 -6.79
CA SER A 101 -0.05 -0.94 -6.31
C SER A 101 1.29 -1.18 -6.97
N MET A 102 1.93 -0.09 -7.40
CA MET A 102 3.34 -0.06 -7.79
C MET A 102 4.10 0.84 -6.81
N MET A 103 5.22 0.34 -6.29
CA MET A 103 6.00 0.98 -5.25
C MET A 103 7.47 1.08 -5.65
N SER A 104 8.11 2.18 -5.27
CA SER A 104 9.55 2.37 -5.34
C SER A 104 10.13 2.37 -3.93
N LEU A 105 11.31 1.77 -3.79
CA LEU A 105 11.98 1.56 -2.51
C LEU A 105 13.26 2.39 -2.39
N ARG A 106 13.60 2.74 -1.16
CA ARG A 106 14.92 3.24 -0.76
C ARG A 106 15.27 2.61 0.57
N ASP A 107 16.39 1.91 0.64
CA ASP A 107 16.83 1.19 1.84
C ASP A 107 15.75 0.24 2.42
N GLY A 108 15.04 -0.47 1.53
CA GLY A 108 13.96 -1.39 1.89
C GLY A 108 12.68 -0.72 2.41
N LYS A 109 12.55 0.61 2.29
CA LYS A 109 11.35 1.38 2.66
C LYS A 109 10.67 1.95 1.43
N ILE A 110 9.34 2.01 1.45
CA ILE A 110 8.53 2.62 0.39
C ILE A 110 8.75 4.13 0.40
N VAL A 111 9.18 4.70 -0.72
CA VAL A 111 9.34 6.15 -0.90
C VAL A 111 8.31 6.74 -1.86
N ASP A 112 7.75 5.93 -2.75
CA ASP A 112 6.67 6.30 -3.65
C ASP A 112 5.75 5.10 -3.83
N GLN A 113 4.44 5.31 -3.78
CA GLN A 113 3.42 4.33 -4.11
C GLN A 113 2.34 4.95 -4.97
N THR A 114 1.99 4.27 -6.06
CA THR A 114 0.78 4.55 -6.82
C THR A 114 -0.18 3.38 -6.66
N LEU A 115 -1.37 3.66 -6.12
CA LEU A 115 -2.49 2.75 -5.92
C LEU A 115 -3.59 3.08 -6.94
N VAL A 116 -4.03 2.09 -7.72
CA VAL A 116 -5.17 2.19 -8.63
C VAL A 116 -6.26 1.22 -8.18
N GLN A 117 -7.49 1.70 -8.06
CA GLN A 117 -8.62 0.91 -7.57
C GLN A 117 -9.77 0.87 -8.57
N ALA A 118 -10.36 -0.30 -8.73
CA ALA A 118 -11.62 -0.53 -9.44
C ALA A 118 -12.64 -1.11 -8.45
N TRP A 119 -13.86 -0.57 -8.49
CA TRP A 119 -14.94 -0.91 -7.57
C TRP A 119 -16.09 -1.57 -8.33
N ASP A 120 -16.83 -2.47 -7.68
CA ASP A 120 -18.16 -2.84 -8.15
C ASP A 120 -19.08 -1.59 -8.17
N GLU A 121 -19.97 -1.54 -9.16
CA GLU A 121 -20.96 -0.47 -9.36
C GLU A 121 -22.35 -0.85 -8.83
#